data_AF-A0A970JDP5-F1
#
_entry.id   AF-A0A970JDP5-F1
#
_cell.length_a   1.000
_cell.length_b   1.000
_cell.length_c   1.000
_cell.angle_alpha   90.00
_cell.angle_beta   90.00
_cell.angle_gamma   90.00
#
_symmetry.space_group_name_H-M   'P 1'
#
loop_
_entity.id
_entity.type
_entity.pdbx_description
1 polymer ?
#
loop_
_entity_poly.entity_id
_entity_poly.type
_entity_poly.pdbx_seq_one_letter_code
_entity_poly.pdbx_strand_id
1 'polypeptide(L)' 'MKKFLSFFLSVLMVFSLCTFVSAGGQISVIVDGVNLNFDVPPQIIDGRTFVPLRAIFEALGADVS' A
#
# COMPACT_ATOMS: atom_id res chain seq x y z
N MET A 1 42.94 2.31 -17.57
CA MET A 1 41.65 1.76 -18.07
C MET A 1 41.07 0.67 -17.18
N LYS A 2 41.84 -0.38 -16.80
CA LYS A 2 41.35 -1.48 -15.92
C LYS A 2 40.86 -1.04 -14.52
N LYS A 3 41.52 -0.06 -13.89
CA LYS A 3 41.14 0.47 -12.56
C LYS A 3 39.81 1.26 -12.60
N PHE A 4 39.58 2.00 -13.68
CA PHE A 4 38.34 2.75 -13.90
C PHE A 4 37.17 1.81 -14.18
N LEU A 5 37.41 0.76 -14.98
CA LEU A 5 36.44 -0.30 -15.26
C LEU A 5 36.06 -1.09 -13.99
N SER A 6 37.04 -1.37 -13.13
CA SER A 6 36.79 -2.04 -11.84
C SER A 6 35.96 -1.20 -10.88
N PHE A 7 36.17 0.12 -10.86
CA PHE A 7 35.40 1.04 -10.02
C PHE A 7 33.95 1.19 -10.51
N PHE A 8 33.78 1.27 -11.83
CA PHE A 8 32.45 1.29 -12.44
C PHE A 8 31.68 -0.01 -12.16
N LEU A 9 32.34 -1.16 -12.27
CA LEU A 9 31.74 -2.47 -12.00
C LEU A 9 31.34 -2.63 -10.53
N SER A 10 32.16 -2.12 -9.58
CA SER A 10 31.80 -2.16 -8.16
C SER A 10 30.60 -1.26 -7.83
N VAL A 11 30.50 -0.07 -8.44
CA VAL A 11 29.34 0.82 -8.26
C VAL A 11 28.06 0.19 -8.81
N LEU A 12 28.16 -0.51 -9.95
CA LEU A 12 27.03 -1.21 -10.56
C LEU A 12 26.55 -2.41 -9.71
N MET A 13 27.49 -3.12 -9.08
CA MET A 13 27.15 -4.20 -8.13
C MET A 13 26.46 -3.68 -6.87
N VAL A 14 26.88 -2.52 -6.34
CA VAL A 14 26.25 -1.91 -5.15
C VAL A 14 24.86 -1.36 -5.47
N PHE A 15 24.67 -0.77 -6.66
CA PHE A 15 23.37 -0.28 -7.11
C PHE A 15 22.34 -1.40 -7.28
N SER A 16 22.78 -2.62 -7.64
CA SER A 16 21.91 -3.80 -7.74
C SER A 16 21.33 -4.28 -6.40
N LEU A 17 21.90 -3.85 -5.26
CA LEU A 17 21.42 -4.21 -3.93
C LEU A 17 20.43 -3.18 -3.34
N CYS A 18 20.20 -2.06 -4.02
CA CYS A 18 19.24 -1.06 -3.59
C CYS A 18 17.81 -1.57 -3.83
N THR A 19 17.17 -2.08 -2.78
CA THR A 19 15.74 -2.41 -2.81
C THR A 19 14.91 -1.16 -2.56
N PHE A 20 14.12 -0.75 -3.55
CA PHE A 20 13.10 0.28 -3.37
C PHE A 20 11.84 -0.38 -2.80
N VAL A 21 11.59 -0.21 -1.51
CA VAL A 21 10.32 -0.62 -0.89
C VAL A 21 9.34 0.55 -0.99
N SER A 22 8.25 0.34 -1.72
CA SER A 22 7.08 1.23 -1.70
C SER A 22 6.03 0.63 -0.77
N ALA A 23 5.79 1.29 0.37
CA ALA A 23 4.77 0.90 1.33
C ALA A 23 3.38 1.46 0.94
N GLY A 24 3.05 1.45 -0.35
CA GLY A 24 1.73 1.82 -0.87
C GLY A 24 0.75 0.66 -0.78
N GLY A 25 0.49 0.14 0.42
CA GLY A 25 -0.48 -0.95 0.61
C GLY A 25 -1.90 -0.41 0.53
N GLN A 26 -2.67 -0.84 -0.49
CA GLN A 26 -4.12 -0.62 -0.51
C GLN A 26 -4.78 -1.35 0.67
N ILE A 27 -5.64 -0.65 1.42
CA ILE A 27 -6.33 -1.23 2.57
C ILE A 27 -7.58 -1.93 2.07
N SER A 28 -7.64 -3.25 2.25
CA SER A 28 -8.83 -4.07 1.94
C SER A 28 -9.65 -4.29 3.20
N VAL A 29 -10.98 -4.17 3.09
CA VAL A 29 -11.90 -4.43 4.20
C VAL A 29 -12.86 -5.53 3.78
N ILE A 30 -12.98 -6.57 4.61
CA ILE A 30 -13.82 -7.73 4.35
C ILE A 30 -14.89 -7.81 5.44
N VAL A 31 -16.15 -7.89 5.04
CA VAL A 31 -17.31 -8.09 5.93
C VAL A 31 -18.01 -9.36 5.49
N ASP A 32 -18.18 -10.33 6.39
CA ASP A 32 -18.83 -11.62 6.13
C ASP A 32 -18.29 -12.37 4.90
N GLY A 33 -16.98 -12.26 4.65
CA GLY A 33 -16.31 -12.90 3.50
C GLY A 33 -16.43 -12.12 2.19
N VAL A 34 -17.14 -10.99 2.17
CA VAL A 34 -17.27 -10.10 1.02
C VAL A 34 -16.26 -8.96 1.14
N ASN A 35 -15.43 -8.77 0.11
CA ASN A 35 -14.53 -7.63 0.04
C ASN A 35 -15.31 -6.37 -0.37
N LEU A 36 -15.27 -5.35 0.47
CA LEU A 36 -15.96 -4.09 0.22
C LEU A 36 -15.15 -3.21 -0.71
N ASN A 37 -15.83 -2.67 -1.73
CA ASN A 37 -15.27 -1.64 -2.59
C ASN A 37 -15.70 -0.27 -2.08
N PHE A 38 -14.77 0.68 -2.08
CA PHE A 38 -15.01 2.03 -1.57
C PHE A 38 -14.73 3.06 -2.65
N ASP A 39 -15.62 4.04 -2.82
CA ASP A 39 -15.37 5.20 -3.69
C ASP A 39 -14.23 6.07 -3.13
N VAL A 40 -14.14 6.15 -1.80
CA VAL A 40 -13.04 6.79 -1.09
C VAL A 40 -12.21 5.70 -0.40
N PRO A 41 -10.93 5.53 -0.77
CA PRO A 41 -10.11 4.47 -0.19
C PRO A 41 -9.92 4.69 1.31
N PRO A 42 -9.86 3.62 2.13
CA PRO A 42 -9.52 3.76 3.53
C PRO A 42 -8.11 4.37 3.69
N GLN A 43 -7.92 5.16 4.75
CA GLN A 43 -6.67 5.90 4.99
C GLN A 43 -6.16 5.66 6.40
N ILE A 44 -4.84 5.74 6.60
CA ILE A 44 -4.24 5.70 7.94
C ILE A 44 -3.89 7.13 8.35
N ILE A 45 -4.50 7.61 9.42
CA ILE A 45 -4.25 8.92 10.02
C ILE A 45 -3.93 8.69 11.50
N ASP A 46 -2.80 9.22 11.96
CA ASP A 46 -2.33 9.07 13.35
C ASP A 46 -2.32 7.61 13.86
N GLY A 47 -1.94 6.67 12.99
CA GLY A 47 -1.88 5.24 13.30
C GLY A 47 -3.25 4.54 13.40
N ARG A 48 -4.34 5.21 13.01
CA ARG A 48 -5.69 4.65 12.96
C ARG A 48 -6.17 4.54 11.52
N THR A 49 -6.87 3.46 11.21
CA THR A 49 -7.49 3.28 9.90
C THR A 49 -8.87 3.93 9.88
N PHE A 50 -9.04 4.92 9.02
CA PHE A 50 -10.29 5.59 8.72
C PHE A 50 -10.94 4.90 7.53
N VAL A 51 -12.16 4.43 7.73
CA VAL A 51 -12.95 3.69 6.73
C VAL A 51 -14.28 4.43 6.53
N PRO A 52 -14.81 4.53 5.30
CA PRO A 52 -16.11 5.16 5.06
C PRO A 52 -17.23 4.49 5.87
N LEU A 53 -17.90 5.29 6.72
CA LEU A 53 -18.97 4.82 7.61
C LEU A 53 -20.10 4.17 6.82
N ARG A 54 -20.65 4.88 5.81
CA ARG A 54 -21.78 4.40 5.00
C ARG A 54 -21.55 2.97 4.48
N ALA A 55 -20.41 2.72 3.84
CA ALA A 55 -20.10 1.42 3.25
C ALA A 55 -20.08 0.28 4.27
N ILE A 56 -19.61 0.54 5.50
CA ILE A 56 -19.65 -0.46 6.58
C ILE A 56 -21.09 -0.72 7.03
N PHE A 57 -21.87 0.34 7.25
CA PHE A 57 -23.24 0.21 7.74
C PHE A 57 -24.17 -0.43 6.71
N GLU A 58 -24.05 -0.07 5.44
CA GLU A 58 -24.79 -0.69 4.34
C GLU A 58 -24.41 -2.16 4.16
N ALA A 59 -23.12 -2.50 4.27
CA ALA A 59 -22.67 -3.90 4.25
C ALA A 59 -23.24 -4.73 5.41
N LEU A 60 -23.53 -4.09 6.54
CA LEU A 60 -24.17 -4.70 7.71
C LEU A 60 -25.71 -4.67 7.66
N GLY A 61 -26.30 -4.21 6.55
CA GLY A 61 -27.75 -4.19 6.33
C GLY A 61 -28.48 -2.98 6.91
N ALA A 62 -27.76 -1.93 7.32
CA ALA A 62 -28.38 -0.66 7.71
C ALA A 62 -28.61 0.24 6.49
N ASP A 63 -29.72 0.97 6.46
CA ASP A 63 -29.98 2.01 5.48
C ASP A 63 -29.44 3.35 6.00
N VAL A 64 -28.55 3.98 5.23
CA VAL A 64 -27.93 5.27 5.60
C VAL A 64 -28.36 6.35 4.59
N SER A 65 -29.60 6.81 4.76
CA SER A 65 -30.21 7.89 3.96
C SER A 65 -29.76 9.30 4.37
#